data_AF-A0A831NLM2-F1
#
_entry.id   AF-A0A831NLM2-F1
#
_cell.length_a   1.000
_cell.length_b   1.000
_cell.length_c   1.000
_cell.angle_alpha   90.00
_cell.angle_beta   90.00
_cell.angle_gamma   90.00
#
_symmetry.space_group_name_H-M   'P 1'
#
loop_
_entity.id
_entity.type
_entity.pdbx_description
1 polymer ?
#
loop_
_entity_poly.entity_id
_entity_poly.type
_entity_poly.pdbx_seq_one_letter_code
_entity_poly.pdbx_strand_id
1 'polypeptide(L)'
;MIMKKQKIILFAVLVFLVPAVVFGATFKGGNNPGVGSSETINDDLYIGGNSVSVTGVTMGDLFVAGQSVLVSGQIRQDLFAGGNNVTIIGNVGDDVKIGGNTVLIQGGVGGDAMVGGNQIMISGGQIG
;
A
#
# COMPACT_ATOMS: atom_id res chain seq x y z
N MET A 1 19.84 -33.33 37.70
CA MET A 1 19.89 -33.13 36.22
C MET A 1 18.49 -33.08 35.57
N ILE A 2 17.50 -33.86 36.05
CA ILE A 2 16.12 -33.95 35.49
C ILE A 2 15.32 -32.63 35.58
N MET A 3 15.36 -31.93 36.73
CA MET A 3 14.61 -30.67 36.92
C MET A 3 15.07 -29.53 35.99
N LYS A 4 16.33 -29.55 35.52
CA LYS A 4 16.87 -28.52 34.61
C LYS A 4 16.35 -28.71 33.19
N LYS A 5 16.18 -29.97 32.74
CA LYS A 5 15.61 -30.32 31.43
C LYS A 5 14.12 -30.00 31.34
N GLN A 6 13.35 -30.26 32.41
CA GLN A 6 11.92 -29.89 32.44
C GLN A 6 11.68 -28.37 32.35
N LYS A 7 12.52 -27.56 33.02
CA LYS A 7 12.44 -26.10 32.90
C LYS A 7 12.78 -25.59 31.49
N ILE A 8 13.74 -26.24 30.81
CA ILE A 8 14.09 -25.91 29.42
C ILE A 8 12.92 -26.27 28.47
N ILE A 9 12.31 -27.44 28.66
CA ILE A 9 11.14 -27.86 27.87
C ILE A 9 9.96 -26.91 28.10
N LEU A 10 9.69 -26.57 29.36
CA LEU A 10 8.62 -25.63 29.71
C LEU A 10 8.86 -24.24 29.10
N PHE A 11 10.10 -23.75 29.11
CA PHE A 11 10.46 -22.48 28.49
C PHE A 11 10.32 -22.51 26.96
N ALA A 12 10.75 -23.59 26.31
CA ALA A 12 10.60 -23.75 24.86
C ALA A 12 9.12 -23.81 24.43
N VAL A 13 8.29 -24.51 25.21
CA VAL A 13 6.82 -24.55 25.00
C VAL A 13 6.19 -23.17 25.19
N LEU A 14 6.67 -22.40 26.18
CA LEU A 14 6.18 -21.03 26.43
C LEU A 14 6.50 -20.08 25.27
N VAL A 15 7.68 -20.20 24.65
CA VAL A 15 8.08 -19.39 23.48
C VAL A 15 7.26 -19.77 22.25
N PHE A 16 6.90 -21.04 22.09
CA PHE A 16 6.08 -21.53 20.97
C PHE A 16 4.59 -21.16 21.10
N LEU A 17 4.13 -20.86 22.32
CA LEU A 17 2.76 -20.43 22.63
C LEU A 17 2.53 -18.93 22.47
N VAL A 18 3.54 -18.15 22.03
CA VAL A 18 3.34 -16.74 21.70
C VAL A 18 2.78 -16.67 20.28
N PRO A 19 1.47 -16.40 20.07
CA PRO A 19 0.99 -16.12 18.74
C PRO A 19 1.71 -14.89 18.22
N ALA A 20 2.44 -15.03 17.11
CA ALA A 20 2.89 -13.88 16.34
C ALA A 20 1.64 -13.23 15.75
N VAL A 21 1.23 -12.09 16.32
CA VAL A 21 0.16 -11.29 15.72
C VAL A 21 0.75 -10.66 14.47
N VAL A 22 0.49 -11.26 13.32
CA VAL A 22 0.79 -10.66 12.01
C VAL A 22 -0.43 -9.85 11.61
N PHE A 23 -0.28 -8.54 11.53
CA PHE A 23 -1.32 -7.67 10.97
C PHE A 23 -1.25 -7.81 9.45
N GLY A 24 -2.35 -8.23 8.81
CA GLY A 24 -2.42 -8.28 7.34
C GLY A 24 -2.57 -6.90 6.68
N ALA A 25 -2.31 -5.81 7.41
CA ALA A 25 -2.43 -4.45 6.92
C ALA A 25 -1.53 -3.49 7.70
N THR A 26 -0.95 -2.54 6.98
CA THR A 26 -0.20 -1.40 7.51
C THR A 26 -1.04 -0.14 7.40
N PHE A 27 -1.14 0.62 8.50
CA PHE A 27 -1.86 1.89 8.54
C PHE A 27 -0.88 3.05 8.76
N LYS A 28 -0.90 4.05 7.89
CA LYS A 28 -0.12 5.29 8.01
C LYS A 28 -1.05 6.51 7.96
N GLY A 29 -0.88 7.45 8.88
CA GLY A 29 -1.70 8.66 8.94
C GLY A 29 -0.93 9.87 9.43
N GLY A 30 -1.47 11.06 9.17
CA GLY A 30 -0.88 12.33 9.62
C GLY A 30 -1.12 13.45 8.61
N ASN A 31 -0.38 14.56 8.76
CA ASN A 31 -0.49 15.66 7.79
C ASN A 31 0.06 15.25 6.42
N ASN A 32 1.30 14.76 6.37
CA ASN A 32 1.95 14.38 5.12
C ASN A 32 2.62 13.00 5.23
N PRO A 33 1.85 11.90 5.37
CA PRO A 33 2.42 10.57 5.51
C PRO A 33 3.02 10.08 4.19
N GLY A 34 3.97 9.14 4.28
CA GLY A 34 4.55 8.52 3.09
C GLY A 34 5.24 7.18 3.31
N VAL A 35 5.63 6.59 2.18
CA VAL A 35 6.45 5.39 2.08
C VAL A 35 7.64 5.72 1.19
N GLY A 36 8.84 5.70 1.75
CA GLY A 36 10.09 5.98 1.03
C GLY A 36 10.45 4.88 0.04
N SER A 37 11.27 5.21 -0.96
CA SER A 37 11.63 4.30 -2.05
C SER A 37 12.40 3.04 -1.61
N SER A 38 13.04 3.09 -0.44
CA SER A 38 13.70 1.93 0.17
C SER A 38 12.77 1.06 1.01
N GLU A 39 11.53 1.51 1.25
CA GLU A 39 10.55 0.75 2.03
C GLU A 39 9.79 -0.23 1.11
N THR A 40 9.51 -1.42 1.64
CA THR A 40 8.57 -2.37 1.06
C THR A 40 7.53 -2.70 2.12
N ILE A 41 6.26 -2.45 1.81
CA ILE A 41 5.13 -2.87 2.63
C ILE A 41 4.72 -4.26 2.13
N ASN A 42 4.86 -5.27 2.98
CA ASN A 42 4.64 -6.68 2.60
C ASN A 42 3.16 -7.08 2.58
N ASP A 43 2.28 -6.22 3.08
CA ASP A 43 0.84 -6.44 3.19
C ASP A 43 0.07 -5.29 2.53
N ASP A 44 -1.23 -5.19 2.80
CA ASP A 44 -2.06 -4.07 2.35
C ASP A 44 -1.66 -2.76 3.05
N LEU A 45 -1.73 -1.64 2.34
CA LEU A 45 -1.40 -0.33 2.87
C LEU A 45 -2.62 0.58 2.85
N TYR A 46 -2.99 1.07 4.03
CA TYR A 46 -3.97 2.15 4.20
C TYR A 46 -3.23 3.42 4.62
N ILE A 47 -3.25 4.45 3.78
CA ILE A 47 -2.52 5.69 4.02
C ILE A 47 -3.35 6.93 3.73
N GLY A 48 -3.42 7.85 4.70
CA GLY A 48 -4.29 9.02 4.60
C GLY A 48 -3.72 10.30 5.22
N GLY A 49 -3.85 11.42 4.53
CA GLY A 49 -3.38 12.73 5.00
C GLY A 49 -3.77 13.89 4.09
N ASN A 50 -3.13 15.06 4.26
CA ASN A 50 -3.28 16.19 3.34
C ASN A 50 -2.49 15.95 2.05
N SER A 51 -1.19 15.64 2.16
CA SER A 51 -0.34 15.26 1.03
C SER A 51 0.27 13.89 1.25
N VAL A 52 -0.07 12.91 0.43
CA VAL A 52 0.40 11.52 0.58
C VAL A 52 1.36 11.16 -0.54
N SER A 53 2.52 10.60 -0.19
CA SER A 53 3.52 10.14 -1.16
C SER A 53 3.93 8.69 -0.91
N VAL A 54 3.65 7.80 -1.87
CA VAL A 54 4.04 6.40 -1.85
C VAL A 54 5.06 6.15 -2.97
N THR A 55 6.33 6.12 -2.58
CA THR A 55 7.47 5.94 -3.49
C THR A 55 8.09 4.54 -3.38
N GLY A 56 7.84 3.83 -2.29
CA GLY A 56 8.25 2.44 -2.06
C GLY A 56 7.27 1.42 -2.64
N VAL A 57 7.59 0.13 -2.49
CA VAL A 57 6.78 -0.97 -3.04
C VAL A 57 5.68 -1.40 -2.08
N THR A 58 4.48 -1.62 -2.59
CA THR A 58 3.37 -2.26 -1.85
C THR A 58 3.10 -3.64 -2.46
N MET A 59 3.27 -4.68 -1.66
CA MET A 59 3.06 -6.08 -2.08
C MET A 59 1.58 -6.48 -2.07
N GLY A 60 0.77 -5.86 -1.23
CA GLY A 60 -0.69 -5.99 -1.20
C GLY A 60 -1.40 -4.90 -1.99
N ASP A 61 -2.63 -4.62 -1.56
CA ASP A 61 -3.46 -3.52 -2.06
C ASP A 61 -3.02 -2.18 -1.47
N LEU A 62 -3.22 -1.10 -2.22
CA LEU A 62 -3.01 0.27 -1.74
C LEU A 62 -4.33 1.04 -1.68
N PHE A 63 -4.72 1.44 -0.46
CA PHE A 63 -5.78 2.40 -0.20
C PHE A 63 -5.18 3.74 0.22
N VAL A 64 -5.27 4.75 -0.64
CA VAL A 64 -4.66 6.07 -0.41
C VAL A 64 -5.65 7.20 -0.57
N ALA A 65 -5.67 8.13 0.38
CA ALA A 65 -6.51 9.33 0.31
C ALA A 65 -5.82 10.60 0.79
N GLY A 66 -6.01 11.71 0.08
CA GLY A 66 -5.57 13.03 0.53
C GLY A 66 -5.91 14.16 -0.43
N GLN A 67 -5.61 15.41 -0.09
CA GLN A 67 -5.79 16.53 -1.03
C GLN A 67 -4.87 16.37 -2.25
N SER A 68 -3.63 15.94 -2.02
CA SER A 68 -2.68 15.57 -3.07
C SER A 68 -2.17 14.15 -2.81
N VAL A 69 -2.23 13.31 -3.84
CA VAL A 69 -1.76 11.92 -3.81
C VAL A 69 -0.75 11.70 -4.92
N LEU A 70 0.43 11.22 -4.54
CA LEU A 70 1.48 10.77 -5.46
C LEU A 70 1.82 9.31 -5.19
N VAL A 71 1.64 8.45 -6.17
CA VAL A 71 2.08 7.05 -6.13
C VAL A 71 3.09 6.84 -7.25
N SER A 72 4.37 6.77 -6.91
CA SER A 72 5.45 6.47 -7.87
C SER A 72 6.09 5.10 -7.66
N GLY A 73 5.84 4.47 -6.51
CA GLY A 73 6.23 3.10 -6.24
C GLY A 73 5.32 2.07 -6.92
N GLN A 74 5.81 0.85 -7.07
CA GLN A 74 5.06 -0.26 -7.67
C GLN A 74 4.02 -0.81 -6.69
N ILE A 75 2.81 -1.04 -7.18
CA ILE A 75 1.72 -1.71 -6.46
C ILE A 75 1.52 -3.09 -7.11
N ARG A 76 1.58 -4.16 -6.32
CA ARG A 76 1.53 -5.52 -6.86
C ARG A 76 0.12 -6.03 -7.16
N GLN A 77 -0.88 -5.50 -6.47
CA GLN A 77 -2.29 -5.86 -6.62
C GLN A 77 -3.10 -4.61 -6.98
N ASP A 78 -4.16 -4.29 -6.23
CA ASP A 78 -5.10 -3.21 -6.55
C ASP A 78 -4.67 -1.85 -5.98
N LEU A 79 -5.10 -0.78 -6.65
CA LEU A 79 -4.97 0.59 -6.16
C LEU A 79 -6.34 1.28 -6.06
N PHE A 80 -6.64 1.77 -4.87
CA PHE A 80 -7.77 2.64 -4.56
C PHE A 80 -7.23 4.02 -4.14
N ALA A 81 -7.51 5.05 -4.94
CA ALA A 81 -6.99 6.39 -4.67
C ALA A 81 -8.08 7.47 -4.70
N GLY A 82 -8.04 8.38 -3.72
CA GLY A 82 -8.97 9.50 -3.62
C GLY A 82 -8.28 10.83 -3.32
N GLY A 83 -8.58 11.89 -4.07
CA GLY A 83 -8.06 13.22 -3.74
C GLY A 83 -8.46 14.37 -4.64
N ASN A 84 -7.98 15.59 -4.38
CA ASN A 84 -8.17 16.69 -5.33
C ASN A 84 -7.26 16.49 -6.55
N ASN A 85 -5.98 16.21 -6.30
CA ASN A 85 -5.00 15.89 -7.33
C ASN A 85 -4.42 14.50 -7.06
N VAL A 86 -4.62 13.56 -7.99
CA VAL A 86 -4.11 12.19 -7.90
C VAL A 86 -3.17 11.92 -9.07
N THR A 87 -1.93 11.53 -8.78
CA THR A 87 -0.90 11.23 -9.78
C THR A 87 -0.32 9.84 -9.52
N ILE A 88 -0.50 8.93 -10.48
CA ILE A 88 -0.03 7.55 -10.44
C ILE A 88 1.04 7.36 -11.52
N ILE A 89 2.29 7.24 -11.10
CA ILE A 89 3.46 7.02 -11.97
C ILE A 89 3.90 5.56 -11.93
N GLY A 90 3.78 4.91 -10.77
CA GLY A 90 4.15 3.50 -10.61
C GLY A 90 3.15 2.57 -11.29
N ASN A 91 3.63 1.38 -11.68
CA ASN A 91 2.78 0.33 -12.25
C ASN A 91 1.90 -0.29 -11.17
N VAL A 92 0.67 -0.64 -11.55
CA VAL A 92 -0.30 -1.37 -10.75
C VAL A 92 -0.50 -2.75 -11.37
N GLY A 93 -0.36 -3.79 -10.56
CA GLY A 93 -0.36 -5.18 -11.04
C GLY A 93 -1.73 -5.68 -11.50
N ASP A 94 -2.80 -5.15 -10.93
CA ASP A 94 -4.18 -5.54 -11.24
C ASP A 94 -5.05 -4.29 -11.47
N ASP A 95 -6.10 -4.03 -10.68
CA ASP A 95 -7.06 -2.95 -10.97
C ASP A 95 -6.69 -1.58 -10.38
N VAL A 96 -7.18 -0.52 -11.01
CA VAL A 96 -7.20 0.83 -10.42
C VAL A 96 -8.62 1.39 -10.27
N LYS A 97 -8.92 1.96 -9.10
CA LYS A 97 -10.18 2.64 -8.77
C LYS A 97 -9.85 4.01 -8.18
N ILE A 98 -10.00 5.07 -8.98
CA ILE A 98 -9.49 6.41 -8.67
C ILE A 98 -10.58 7.48 -8.78
N GLY A 99 -10.69 8.34 -7.76
CA GLY A 99 -11.57 9.51 -7.76
C GLY A 99 -10.81 10.80 -7.44
N GLY A 100 -10.97 11.84 -8.27
CA GLY A 100 -10.46 13.16 -7.93
C GLY A 100 -10.84 14.28 -8.87
N ASN A 101 -10.46 15.53 -8.57
CA ASN A 101 -10.71 16.65 -9.48
C ASN A 101 -9.79 16.57 -10.70
N THR A 102 -8.49 16.35 -10.47
CA THR A 102 -7.49 16.07 -11.51
C THR A 102 -6.85 14.71 -11.26
N VAL A 103 -6.90 13.83 -12.26
CA VAL A 103 -6.30 12.50 -12.21
C VAL A 103 -5.31 12.33 -13.36
N LEU A 104 -4.10 11.89 -13.03
CA LEU A 104 -3.04 11.54 -13.97
C LEU A 104 -2.58 10.10 -13.73
N ILE A 105 -2.66 9.26 -14.77
CA ILE A 105 -2.14 7.89 -14.77
C ILE A 105 -1.06 7.78 -15.85
N GLN A 106 0.16 7.46 -15.42
CA GLN A 106 1.35 7.26 -16.26
C GLN A 106 1.92 5.85 -16.13
N GLY A 107 1.69 5.15 -15.00
CA GLY A 107 2.02 3.74 -14.87
C GLY A 107 1.10 2.85 -15.71
N GLY A 108 1.54 1.62 -16.00
CA GLY A 108 0.67 0.58 -16.55
C GLY A 108 -0.27 0.00 -15.49
N VAL A 109 -1.43 -0.48 -15.94
CA VAL A 109 -2.44 -1.15 -15.12
C VAL A 109 -2.65 -2.54 -15.70
N GLY A 110 -2.41 -3.58 -14.90
CA GLY A 110 -2.51 -4.96 -15.38
C GLY A 110 -3.94 -5.43 -15.64
N GLY A 111 -4.92 -4.87 -14.92
CA GLY A 111 -6.34 -5.16 -15.06
C GLY A 111 -7.15 -3.95 -15.54
N ASP A 112 -8.28 -3.70 -14.89
CA ASP A 112 -9.23 -2.67 -15.28
C ASP A 112 -8.96 -1.32 -14.59
N ALA A 113 -9.39 -0.24 -15.24
CA ALA A 113 -9.30 1.11 -14.70
C ALA A 113 -10.68 1.78 -14.58
N MET A 114 -11.12 2.03 -13.35
CA MET A 114 -12.29 2.86 -13.05
C MET A 114 -11.82 4.23 -12.54
N VAL A 115 -12.03 5.29 -13.33
CA VAL A 115 -11.54 6.64 -13.02
C VAL A 115 -12.66 7.66 -13.12
N GLY A 116 -12.84 8.47 -12.08
CA GLY A 116 -13.79 9.56 -12.04
C GLY A 116 -13.14 10.89 -11.68
N GLY A 117 -13.44 11.94 -12.45
CA GLY A 117 -12.94 13.29 -12.18
C GLY A 117 -13.31 14.34 -13.20
N ASN A 118 -12.96 15.60 -12.91
CA ASN A 118 -13.21 16.72 -13.82
C ASN A 118 -12.20 16.74 -14.97
N GLN A 119 -10.94 16.45 -14.68
CA GLN A 119 -9.87 16.28 -15.67
C GLN A 119 -9.19 14.93 -15.44
N ILE A 120 -9.17 14.10 -16.47
CA ILE A 120 -8.56 12.78 -16.44
C ILE A 120 -7.57 12.70 -17.60
N MET A 121 -6.31 12.41 -17.30
CA MET A 121 -5.26 12.19 -18.27
C MET A 121 -4.63 10.83 -18.05
N ILE A 122 -4.72 9.98 -19.07
CA ILE A 122 -4.07 8.68 -19.12
C ILE A 122 -3.10 8.75 -20.29
N SER A 123 -1.82 8.81 -19.97
CA SER A 123 -0.74 9.00 -20.96
C SER A 123 0.36 7.94 -20.82
N GLY A 124 0.11 6.94 -19.99
CA GLY A 124 1.07 5.96 -19.52
C GLY A 124 1.14 4.66 -20.29
N GLY A 125 1.53 3.60 -19.56
CA GLY A 125 1.52 2.22 -20.04
C GLY A 125 0.13 1.71 -20.38
N GLN A 126 0.07 0.48 -20.90
CA GLN A 126 -1.18 -0.19 -21.25
C GLN A 126 -2.10 -0.36 -20.02
N ILE A 127 -3.41 -0.43 -20.29
CA ILE A 127 -4.46 -0.87 -19.37
C ILE A 127 -5.01 -2.16 -19.96
N GLY A 128 -4.93 -3.25 -19.20
CA GLY A 128 -5.27 -4.62 -19.63
C GLY A 128 -4.11 -5.41 -20.24
#